data_AF-A0A3P6E634-F1
#
_entry.id   AF-A0A3P6E634-F1
#
_cell.length_a   1.000
_cell.length_b   1.000
_cell.length_c   1.000
_cell.angle_alpha   90.00
_cell.angle_beta   90.00
_cell.angle_gamma   90.00
#
_symmetry.space_group_name_H-M   'P 1'
#
loop_
_entity.id
_entity.type
_entity.pdbx_description
1 polymer ?
#
loop_
_entity_poly.entity_id
_entity_poly.type
_entity_poly.pdbx_seq_one_letter_code
_entity_poly.pdbx_strand_id
1 'polypeptide(L)'
;MASGCAKRGGCPSDYVAVSIAAICFLVLLSRSVLPCLIHKAPRNNSSSFWIPVIQVFSSFNLLFSTMMSINLLQFKTKHWWQYCYLWSVWVEGPLGFGLLMSCRITQAFQLYFIFVKKRLPPVKSYVFLPLVLLPWIFGAAIVQAKRPLDSQCHMGLEWTLPVAGLNALYVLALLAFTRAIRHVEFRFDELRDLWKGILVSATSVALWVTSFVLNEIHTDTSWLQVTSRFVLLVTGGILVIVFFSISSHQPLLAQISFKNRQEFPRMGLALGIHDSGLLFRKEEVRPVDPNEPLDKLLLNKRFRKSLMEFADSCYAGETLHFYEEVYEHGKIPEGDSIRRIYMARHIMEKFIVAGAEMEVNVSHKTRQEILTTQDLTHLDLFKNALNEVMQLIKMNLVRDYWSSTFFIKFKEEVAMDKEGWSLSPPRMSLVQGSDDPFYQEHMSKSSTSRYSSPS
;
A
#
# COMPACT_ATOMS: atom_id res chain seq x y z
N MET A 1 -18.84 -42.09 25.97
CA MET A 1 -19.37 -41.11 24.99
C MET A 1 -18.28 -40.30 24.28
N ALA A 2 -17.08 -40.10 24.84
CA ALA A 2 -16.01 -39.30 24.22
C ALA A 2 -15.27 -39.97 23.03
N SER A 3 -15.20 -41.30 22.93
CA SER A 3 -14.39 -42.01 21.92
C SER A 3 -14.99 -42.03 20.51
N GLY A 4 -16.32 -41.91 20.39
CA GLY A 4 -17.00 -41.92 19.08
C GLY A 4 -16.79 -40.62 18.29
N CYS A 5 -16.71 -39.50 19.00
CA CYS A 5 -16.57 -38.18 18.41
C CYS A 5 -15.16 -37.92 17.86
N ALA A 6 -14.12 -38.37 18.57
CA ALA A 6 -12.74 -38.24 18.10
C ALA A 6 -12.53 -38.88 16.72
N LYS A 7 -13.12 -40.08 16.47
CA LYS A 7 -13.00 -40.77 15.18
C LYS A 7 -13.95 -40.25 14.10
N ARG A 8 -15.19 -39.85 14.45
CA ARG A 8 -16.22 -39.45 13.47
C ARG A 8 -16.34 -37.95 13.22
N GLY A 9 -15.68 -37.13 14.03
CA GLY A 9 -15.85 -35.67 14.05
C GLY A 9 -17.20 -35.23 14.64
N GLY A 10 -17.36 -33.92 14.82
CA GLY A 10 -18.56 -33.30 15.40
C GLY A 10 -18.44 -33.07 16.90
N CYS A 11 -17.23 -32.80 17.40
CA CYS A 11 -17.02 -32.50 18.81
C CYS A 11 -17.39 -31.05 19.09
N PRO A 12 -17.77 -30.68 20.33
CA PRO A 12 -18.03 -29.28 20.68
C PRO A 12 -16.90 -28.34 20.28
N SER A 13 -15.65 -28.79 20.41
CA SER A 13 -14.45 -28.10 19.94
C SER A 13 -14.43 -27.86 18.43
N ASP A 14 -14.91 -28.82 17.64
CA ASP A 14 -14.92 -28.74 16.17
C ASP A 14 -15.87 -27.63 15.71
N TYR A 15 -17.06 -27.53 16.31
CA TYR A 15 -18.01 -26.46 16.03
C TYR A 15 -17.48 -25.08 16.42
N VAL A 16 -16.76 -24.99 17.55
CA VAL A 16 -16.09 -23.74 17.95
C VAL A 16 -15.00 -23.37 16.95
N ALA A 17 -14.16 -24.32 16.53
CA ALA A 17 -13.11 -24.09 15.53
C ALA A 17 -13.68 -23.63 14.18
N VAL A 18 -14.78 -24.25 13.73
CA VAL A 18 -15.50 -23.85 12.50
C VAL A 18 -16.05 -22.44 12.62
N SER A 19 -16.63 -22.10 13.78
CA SER A 19 -17.14 -20.75 14.04
C SER A 19 -16.03 -19.71 14.00
N ILE A 20 -14.87 -20.00 14.61
CA ILE A 20 -13.68 -19.13 14.56
C ILE A 20 -13.20 -18.97 13.12
N ALA A 21 -13.06 -20.06 12.36
CA ALA A 21 -12.62 -20.01 10.96
C ALA A 21 -13.59 -19.20 10.07
N ALA A 22 -14.90 -19.34 10.28
CA ALA A 22 -15.91 -18.56 9.57
C ALA A 22 -15.79 -17.07 9.91
N ILE A 23 -15.62 -16.72 11.18
CA ILE A 23 -15.38 -15.33 11.60
C ILE A 23 -14.10 -14.79 10.96
N CYS A 24 -13.01 -15.57 10.97
CA CYS A 24 -11.75 -15.17 10.34
C CYS A 24 -11.91 -14.89 8.84
N PHE A 25 -12.67 -15.72 8.14
CA PHE A 25 -12.94 -15.53 6.71
C PHE A 25 -13.82 -14.30 6.46
N LEU A 26 -14.85 -14.07 7.27
CA LEU A 26 -15.68 -12.86 7.20
C LEU A 26 -14.87 -11.58 7.44
N VAL A 27 -13.93 -11.61 8.39
CA VAL A 27 -12.99 -10.51 8.64
C VAL A 27 -12.07 -10.28 7.44
N LEU A 28 -11.61 -11.34 6.77
CA LEU A 28 -10.81 -11.22 5.56
C LEU A 28 -11.64 -10.61 4.41
N LEU A 29 -12.86 -11.08 4.19
CA LEU A 29 -13.76 -10.55 3.16
C LEU A 29 -14.06 -9.07 3.39
N SER A 30 -14.40 -8.70 4.64
CA SER A 30 -14.66 -7.30 4.97
C SER A 30 -13.43 -6.43 4.69
N ARG A 31 -12.24 -6.86 5.09
CA ARG A 31 -10.98 -6.15 4.79
C ARG A 31 -10.65 -6.09 3.30
N SER A 32 -11.03 -7.08 2.51
CA SER A 32 -10.82 -7.08 1.06
C SER A 32 -11.79 -6.17 0.31
N VAL A 33 -13.04 -6.08 0.77
CA VAL A 33 -14.12 -5.37 0.07
C VAL A 33 -14.19 -3.90 0.50
N LEU A 34 -13.90 -3.58 1.77
CA LEU A 34 -13.98 -2.22 2.32
C LEU A 34 -13.22 -1.17 1.47
N PRO A 35 -11.97 -1.41 1.02
CA PRO A 35 -11.25 -0.45 0.19
C PRO A 35 -11.90 -0.24 -1.18
N CYS A 36 -12.48 -1.30 -1.76
CA CYS A 36 -13.16 -1.23 -3.05
C CYS A 36 -14.45 -0.41 -2.97
N LEU A 37 -15.21 -0.54 -1.87
CA LEU A 37 -16.47 0.17 -1.66
C LEU A 37 -16.27 1.64 -1.29
N ILE A 38 -15.34 1.94 -0.38
CA ILE A 38 -15.16 3.31 0.14
C ILE A 38 -14.43 4.20 -0.87
N HIS A 39 -13.50 3.66 -1.65
CA HIS A 39 -12.58 4.50 -2.43
C HIS A 39 -12.89 4.63 -3.91
N LYS A 40 -14.02 4.08 -4.44
CA LYS A 40 -14.29 4.02 -5.90
C LYS A 40 -12.99 3.75 -6.65
N ALA A 41 -12.31 2.67 -6.27
CA ALA A 41 -10.92 2.45 -6.66
C ALA A 41 -10.80 2.57 -8.18
N PRO A 42 -9.87 3.40 -8.71
CA PRO A 42 -9.65 3.46 -10.14
C PRO A 42 -9.32 2.05 -10.61
N ARG A 43 -10.03 1.61 -11.64
CA ARG A 43 -9.94 0.27 -12.24
C ARG A 43 -8.59 0.14 -12.94
N ASN A 44 -7.52 0.05 -12.16
CA ASN A 44 -6.18 -0.08 -12.68
C ASN A 44 -6.02 -1.51 -13.21
N ASN A 45 -5.88 -1.65 -14.52
CA ASN A 45 -5.60 -2.92 -15.20
C ASN A 45 -4.20 -3.50 -14.89
N SER A 46 -3.54 -3.05 -13.81
CA SER A 46 -2.22 -3.53 -13.43
C SER A 46 -2.28 -4.94 -12.82
N SER A 47 -1.29 -5.75 -13.18
CA SER A 47 -1.10 -7.13 -12.71
C SER A 47 -0.94 -7.28 -11.19
N SER A 48 -0.81 -6.17 -10.45
CA SER A 48 -0.69 -6.15 -8.99
C SER A 48 -2.04 -6.39 -8.30
N PHE A 49 -3.16 -6.00 -8.92
CA PHE A 49 -4.51 -6.17 -8.36
C PHE A 49 -4.93 -7.64 -8.18
N TRP A 50 -4.41 -8.53 -9.04
CA TRP A 50 -4.81 -9.94 -9.03
C TRP A 50 -4.25 -10.74 -7.85
N ILE A 51 -3.12 -10.35 -7.26
CA ILE A 51 -2.48 -11.12 -6.18
C ILE A 51 -3.37 -11.16 -4.91
N PRO A 52 -3.92 -10.03 -4.40
CA PRO A 52 -4.88 -10.06 -3.30
C PRO A 52 -6.10 -10.94 -3.59
N VAL A 53 -6.67 -10.87 -4.79
CA VAL A 53 -7.84 -11.69 -5.18
C VAL A 53 -7.52 -13.18 -5.13
N ILE A 54 -6.37 -13.58 -5.71
CA ILE A 54 -5.89 -14.96 -5.68
C ILE A 54 -5.65 -15.42 -4.23
N GLN A 55 -5.17 -14.55 -3.35
CA GLN A 55 -4.99 -14.87 -1.93
C GLN A 55 -6.31 -15.07 -1.19
N VAL A 56 -7.35 -14.29 -1.48
CA VAL A 56 -8.70 -14.51 -0.91
C VAL A 56 -9.23 -15.87 -1.35
N PHE A 57 -9.12 -16.18 -2.65
CA PHE A 57 -9.51 -17.49 -3.19
C PHE A 57 -8.74 -18.63 -2.54
N SER A 58 -7.42 -18.50 -2.44
CA SER A 58 -6.54 -19.49 -1.82
C SER A 58 -6.83 -19.68 -0.32
N SER A 59 -7.14 -18.61 0.39
CA SER A 59 -7.52 -18.63 1.81
C SER A 59 -8.83 -19.38 2.04
N PHE A 60 -9.82 -19.14 1.18
CA PHE A 60 -11.08 -19.88 1.20
C PHE A 60 -10.83 -21.37 0.98
N ASN A 61 -10.04 -21.72 -0.05
CA ASN A 61 -9.71 -23.11 -0.36
C ASN A 61 -9.01 -23.80 0.81
N LEU A 62 -8.04 -23.16 1.45
CA LEU A 62 -7.32 -23.72 2.60
C LEU A 62 -8.26 -24.02 3.77
N LEU A 63 -9.08 -23.04 4.20
CA LEU A 63 -10.00 -23.25 5.33
C LEU A 63 -11.06 -24.29 5.01
N PHE A 64 -11.64 -24.22 3.81
CA PHE A 64 -12.69 -25.13 3.39
C PHE A 64 -12.18 -26.55 3.18
N SER A 65 -11.00 -26.73 2.57
CA SER A 65 -10.39 -28.04 2.39
C SER A 65 -10.05 -28.68 3.72
N THR A 66 -9.49 -27.92 4.67
CA THR A 66 -9.20 -28.41 6.02
C THR A 66 -10.47 -28.86 6.74
N MET A 67 -11.58 -28.13 6.59
CA MET A 67 -12.87 -28.55 7.17
C MET A 67 -13.37 -29.88 6.59
N MET A 68 -13.17 -30.08 5.28
CA MET A 68 -13.62 -31.27 4.56
C MET A 68 -12.70 -32.47 4.73
N SER A 69 -11.37 -32.29 4.74
CA SER A 69 -10.37 -33.37 4.83
C SER A 69 -10.32 -34.02 6.20
N ILE A 70 -10.61 -33.26 7.26
CA ILE A 70 -10.53 -33.69 8.66
C ILE A 70 -11.86 -34.30 9.17
N ASN A 71 -12.89 -34.37 8.32
CA ASN A 71 -14.24 -34.82 8.70
C ASN A 71 -14.82 -34.04 9.91
N LEU A 72 -14.59 -32.73 10.00
CA LEU A 72 -15.19 -31.90 11.06
C LEU A 72 -16.73 -31.89 10.97
N LEU A 73 -17.25 -32.07 9.74
CA LEU A 73 -18.67 -32.18 9.44
C LEU A 73 -18.95 -33.57 8.84
N GLN A 74 -19.95 -34.26 9.39
CA GLN A 74 -20.31 -35.61 8.95
C GLN A 74 -21.03 -35.57 7.59
N PHE A 75 -20.27 -35.79 6.50
CA PHE A 75 -20.84 -35.98 5.17
C PHE A 75 -20.86 -37.46 4.80
N LYS A 76 -22.05 -38.07 4.72
CA LYS A 76 -22.22 -39.42 4.17
C LYS A 76 -22.33 -39.35 2.65
N THR A 77 -21.27 -39.72 1.93
CA THR A 77 -21.28 -39.77 0.45
C THR A 77 -20.74 -41.09 -0.09
N LYS A 78 -21.27 -41.51 -1.24
CA LYS A 78 -21.00 -42.82 -1.88
C LYS A 78 -19.60 -42.93 -2.53
N HIS A 79 -18.91 -41.81 -2.75
CA HIS A 79 -17.59 -41.70 -3.41
C HIS A 79 -16.53 -41.05 -2.51
N TRP A 80 -16.61 -41.26 -1.20
CA TRP A 80 -15.81 -40.56 -0.18
C TRP A 80 -14.28 -40.58 -0.46
N TRP A 81 -13.76 -41.65 -1.07
CA TRP A 81 -12.35 -41.76 -1.48
C TRP A 81 -11.91 -40.73 -2.54
N GLN A 82 -12.73 -40.39 -3.53
CA GLN A 82 -12.37 -39.36 -4.53
C GLN A 82 -12.41 -37.95 -3.93
N TYR A 83 -13.34 -37.72 -2.99
CA TYR A 83 -13.41 -36.47 -2.23
C TYR A 83 -12.18 -36.27 -1.36
N CYS A 84 -11.68 -37.34 -0.76
CA CYS A 84 -10.48 -37.32 0.08
C CYS A 84 -9.24 -36.80 -0.66
N TYR A 85 -8.92 -37.36 -1.82
CA TYR A 85 -7.80 -36.88 -2.65
C TYR A 85 -8.02 -35.46 -3.18
N LEU A 86 -9.25 -35.14 -3.60
CA LEU A 86 -9.56 -33.80 -4.08
C LEU A 86 -9.29 -32.76 -2.99
N TRP A 87 -9.88 -32.94 -1.80
CA TRP A 87 -9.78 -31.95 -0.73
C TRP A 87 -8.40 -31.94 -0.07
N SER A 88 -7.86 -33.09 0.33
CA SER A 88 -6.60 -33.18 1.09
C SER A 88 -5.35 -32.98 0.22
N VAL A 89 -5.36 -33.43 -1.04
CA VAL A 89 -4.17 -33.35 -1.91
C VAL A 89 -4.20 -32.13 -2.82
N TRP A 90 -5.31 -31.87 -3.52
CA TRP A 90 -5.38 -30.81 -4.54
C TRP A 90 -5.86 -29.47 -4.00
N VAL A 91 -6.90 -29.46 -3.17
CA VAL A 91 -7.43 -28.19 -2.67
C VAL A 91 -6.59 -27.68 -1.50
N GLU A 92 -6.25 -28.52 -0.53
CA GLU A 92 -5.47 -28.12 0.65
C GLU A 92 -4.03 -27.75 0.29
N GLY A 93 -3.37 -28.56 -0.55
CA GLY A 93 -2.01 -28.36 -1.00
C GLY A 93 -1.87 -27.21 -2.01
N PRO A 94 -1.93 -27.48 -3.33
CA PRO A 94 -1.63 -26.47 -4.35
C PRO A 94 -2.61 -25.30 -4.36
N LEU A 95 -3.92 -25.49 -4.25
CA LEU A 95 -4.89 -24.37 -4.33
C LEU A 95 -5.02 -23.58 -3.02
N GLY A 96 -4.76 -24.23 -1.90
CA GLY A 96 -4.80 -23.68 -0.55
C GLY A 96 -3.42 -23.17 -0.16
N PHE A 97 -2.70 -23.92 0.68
CA PHE A 97 -1.46 -23.47 1.29
C PHE A 97 -0.39 -23.06 0.27
N GLY A 98 -0.21 -23.87 -0.77
CA GLY A 98 0.79 -23.68 -1.83
C GLY A 98 0.57 -22.37 -2.59
N LEU A 99 -0.65 -22.09 -3.03
CA LEU A 99 -0.99 -20.84 -3.71
C LEU A 99 -0.83 -19.63 -2.78
N LEU A 100 -1.25 -19.75 -1.52
CA LEU A 100 -1.14 -18.70 -0.51
C LEU A 100 0.32 -18.29 -0.26
N MET A 101 1.19 -19.29 -0.07
CA MET A 101 2.64 -19.07 0.11
C MET A 101 3.31 -18.61 -1.18
N SER A 102 2.91 -19.13 -2.34
CA SER A 102 3.47 -18.71 -3.64
C SER A 102 3.16 -17.25 -3.95
N CYS A 103 1.95 -16.77 -3.63
CA CYS A 103 1.60 -15.36 -3.74
C CYS A 103 2.51 -14.49 -2.85
N ARG A 104 2.84 -14.95 -1.64
CA ARG A 104 3.70 -14.23 -0.70
C ARG A 104 5.15 -14.17 -1.14
N ILE A 105 5.69 -15.29 -1.61
CA ILE A 105 7.04 -15.35 -2.16
C ILE A 105 7.12 -14.42 -3.38
N THR A 106 6.09 -14.40 -4.23
CA THR A 106 6.01 -13.48 -5.37
C THR A 106 6.04 -12.02 -4.92
N GLN A 107 5.28 -11.67 -3.88
CA GLN A 107 5.30 -10.31 -3.30
C GLN A 107 6.67 -9.98 -2.69
N ALA A 108 7.23 -10.88 -1.88
CA ALA A 108 8.55 -10.72 -1.27
C ALA A 108 9.65 -10.52 -2.32
N PHE A 109 9.59 -11.27 -3.43
CA PHE A 109 10.48 -11.13 -4.56
C PHE A 109 10.35 -9.75 -5.23
N GLN A 110 9.13 -9.26 -5.47
CA GLN A 110 8.92 -7.93 -6.03
C GLN A 110 9.51 -6.83 -5.14
N LEU A 111 9.28 -6.92 -3.84
CA LEU A 111 9.84 -5.96 -2.87
C LEU A 111 11.35 -6.01 -2.82
N TYR A 112 11.93 -7.21 -2.85
CA TYR A 112 13.37 -7.38 -2.85
C TYR A 112 14.00 -6.68 -4.07
N PHE A 113 13.41 -6.82 -5.26
CA PHE A 113 13.91 -6.14 -6.44
C PHE A 113 13.77 -4.61 -6.35
N ILE A 114 12.63 -4.13 -5.87
CA ILE A 114 12.36 -2.70 -5.74
C ILE A 114 13.28 -2.06 -4.70
N PHE A 115 13.40 -2.65 -3.52
CA PHE A 115 14.10 -2.02 -2.39
C PHE A 115 15.58 -2.36 -2.29
N VAL A 116 15.96 -3.60 -2.59
CA VAL A 116 17.36 -4.05 -2.46
C VAL A 116 18.10 -3.87 -3.78
N LYS A 117 17.53 -4.37 -4.88
CA LYS A 117 18.16 -4.24 -6.21
C LYS A 117 17.91 -2.88 -6.87
N LYS A 118 17.00 -2.05 -6.32
CA LYS A 118 16.64 -0.72 -6.83
C LYS A 118 16.17 -0.74 -8.29
N ARG A 119 15.54 -1.84 -8.70
CA ARG A 119 15.11 -2.09 -10.08
C ARG A 119 13.71 -2.68 -10.12
N LEU A 120 13.03 -2.51 -11.24
CA LEU A 120 11.78 -3.24 -11.48
C LEU A 120 12.06 -4.76 -11.51
N PRO A 121 11.12 -5.58 -11.01
CA PRO A 121 11.29 -7.02 -11.04
C PRO A 121 11.42 -7.51 -12.50
N PRO A 122 12.44 -8.33 -12.82
CA PRO A 122 12.73 -8.74 -14.19
C PRO A 122 11.63 -9.64 -14.77
N VAL A 123 10.85 -10.30 -13.90
CA VAL A 123 9.76 -11.20 -14.26
C VAL A 123 8.45 -10.64 -13.73
N LYS A 124 7.44 -10.58 -14.59
CA LYS A 124 6.10 -10.14 -14.21
C LYS A 124 5.46 -11.15 -13.25
N SER A 125 4.64 -10.67 -12.32
CA SER A 125 3.98 -11.50 -11.27
C SER A 125 3.21 -12.69 -11.84
N TYR A 126 2.48 -12.51 -12.94
CA TYR A 126 1.67 -13.57 -13.54
C TYR A 126 2.49 -14.71 -14.16
N VAL A 127 3.78 -14.49 -14.45
CA VAL A 127 4.70 -15.56 -14.92
C VAL A 127 5.40 -16.20 -13.73
N PHE A 128 5.81 -15.40 -12.75
CA PHE A 128 6.55 -15.88 -11.59
C PHE A 128 5.68 -16.73 -10.66
N LEU A 129 4.42 -16.36 -10.44
CA LEU A 129 3.52 -17.06 -9.54
C LEU A 129 3.29 -18.54 -9.94
N PRO A 130 2.91 -18.88 -11.19
CA PRO A 130 2.80 -20.28 -11.61
C PRO A 130 4.11 -21.06 -11.44
N LEU A 131 5.25 -20.43 -11.73
CA LEU A 131 6.56 -21.06 -11.62
C LEU A 131 6.89 -21.44 -10.17
N VAL A 132 6.55 -20.57 -9.21
CA VAL A 132 6.69 -20.87 -7.78
C VAL A 132 5.67 -21.91 -7.31
N LEU A 133 4.54 -22.08 -8.00
CA LEU A 133 3.52 -23.09 -7.64
C LEU A 133 3.83 -24.50 -8.17
N LEU A 134 4.66 -24.63 -9.21
CA LEU A 134 4.97 -25.93 -9.85
C LEU A 134 5.40 -27.04 -8.88
N PRO A 135 6.26 -26.81 -7.87
CA PRO A 135 6.63 -27.86 -6.91
C PRO A 135 5.44 -28.48 -6.18
N TRP A 136 4.41 -27.68 -5.86
CA TRP A 136 3.17 -28.18 -5.24
C TRP A 136 2.33 -29.02 -6.19
N ILE A 137 2.19 -28.59 -7.44
CA ILE A 137 1.44 -29.34 -8.46
C ILE A 137 2.12 -30.67 -8.74
N PHE A 138 3.44 -30.66 -8.85
CA PHE A 138 4.23 -31.87 -9.06
C PHE A 138 4.13 -32.83 -7.86
N GLY A 139 4.25 -32.32 -6.63
CA GLY A 139 4.06 -33.11 -5.41
C GLY A 139 2.68 -33.75 -5.33
N ALA A 140 1.62 -32.98 -5.61
CA ALA A 140 0.24 -33.47 -5.63
C ALA A 140 0.04 -34.58 -6.67
N ALA A 141 0.63 -34.44 -7.86
CA ALA A 141 0.56 -35.46 -8.91
C ALA A 141 1.24 -36.77 -8.49
N ILE A 142 2.39 -36.71 -7.82
CA ILE A 142 3.08 -37.91 -7.29
C ILE A 142 2.22 -38.61 -6.24
N VAL A 143 1.68 -37.86 -5.28
CA VAL A 143 0.82 -38.42 -4.22
C VAL A 143 -0.42 -39.07 -4.83
N GLN A 144 -1.05 -38.44 -5.82
CA GLN A 144 -2.20 -39.02 -6.52
C GLN A 144 -1.84 -40.28 -7.32
N ALA A 145 -0.65 -40.32 -7.94
CA ALA A 145 -0.20 -41.48 -8.71
C ALA A 145 0.10 -42.69 -7.80
N LYS A 146 0.65 -42.45 -6.61
CA LYS A 146 1.03 -43.50 -5.66
C LYS A 146 -0.10 -43.93 -4.73
N ARG A 147 -1.15 -43.11 -4.62
CA ARG A 147 -2.36 -43.34 -3.82
C ARG A 147 -2.10 -43.82 -2.38
N PRO A 148 -1.41 -43.03 -1.53
CA PRO A 148 -1.03 -43.46 -0.18
C PRO A 148 -2.09 -43.21 0.90
N LEU A 149 -3.21 -42.56 0.59
CA LEU A 149 -4.23 -42.21 1.60
C LEU A 149 -5.03 -43.44 2.03
N ASP A 150 -5.35 -43.53 3.31
CA ASP A 150 -6.25 -44.55 3.86
C ASP A 150 -7.73 -44.07 3.89
N SER A 151 -8.65 -44.97 4.26
CA SER A 151 -10.10 -44.77 4.46
C SER A 151 -10.49 -43.72 5.50
N GLN A 152 -9.51 -43.09 6.15
CA GLN A 152 -9.68 -41.95 7.07
C GLN A 152 -8.98 -40.68 6.56
N CYS A 153 -8.55 -40.65 5.30
CA CYS A 153 -7.80 -39.56 4.68
C CYS A 153 -6.40 -39.30 5.21
N HIS A 154 -5.86 -40.22 6.00
CA HIS A 154 -4.52 -40.08 6.54
C HIS A 154 -3.45 -40.51 5.53
N MET A 155 -2.42 -39.67 5.41
CA MET A 155 -1.20 -39.96 4.66
C MET A 155 -0.16 -40.42 5.67
N GLY A 156 0.16 -41.71 5.70
CA GLY A 156 1.12 -42.26 6.66
C GLY A 156 2.46 -41.51 6.74
N LEU A 157 3.25 -41.78 7.78
CA LEU A 157 4.48 -41.03 8.11
C LEU A 157 5.44 -40.85 6.90
N GLU A 158 5.57 -41.87 6.06
CA GLU A 158 6.43 -41.86 4.87
C GLU A 158 6.10 -40.73 3.88
N TRP A 159 4.83 -40.37 3.74
CA TRP A 159 4.35 -39.33 2.82
C TRP A 159 4.16 -37.98 3.51
N THR A 160 3.84 -37.99 4.80
CA THR A 160 3.72 -36.77 5.61
C THR A 160 5.05 -36.03 5.75
N LEU A 161 6.19 -36.75 5.90
CA LEU A 161 7.51 -36.13 6.03
C LEU A 161 7.93 -35.31 4.79
N PRO A 162 7.86 -35.82 3.55
CA PRO A 162 8.12 -35.03 2.34
C PRO A 162 7.22 -33.80 2.20
N VAL A 163 5.93 -33.95 2.50
CA VAL A 163 4.96 -32.83 2.43
C VAL A 163 5.31 -31.76 3.48
N ALA A 164 5.62 -32.15 4.71
CA ALA A 164 6.10 -31.24 5.75
C ALA A 164 7.42 -30.55 5.35
N GLY A 165 8.33 -31.29 4.69
CA GLY A 165 9.57 -30.74 4.14
C GLY A 165 9.32 -29.66 3.09
N LEU A 166 8.36 -29.88 2.18
CA LEU A 166 7.96 -28.88 1.19
C LEU A 166 7.38 -27.63 1.85
N ASN A 167 6.52 -27.78 2.85
CA ASN A 167 5.99 -26.67 3.65
C ASN A 167 7.13 -25.85 4.29
N ALA A 168 8.09 -26.53 4.94
CA ALA A 168 9.24 -25.90 5.57
C ALA A 168 10.11 -25.12 4.57
N LEU A 169 10.31 -25.66 3.37
CA LEU A 169 11.09 -25.00 2.31
C LEU A 169 10.46 -23.66 1.87
N TYR A 170 9.13 -23.58 1.73
CA TYR A 170 8.45 -22.33 1.40
C TYR A 170 8.54 -21.30 2.51
N VAL A 171 8.47 -21.73 3.77
CA VAL A 171 8.66 -20.85 4.94
C VAL A 171 10.09 -20.31 4.98
N LEU A 172 11.09 -21.18 4.79
CA LEU A 172 12.49 -20.77 4.75
C LEU A 172 12.77 -19.79 3.60
N ALA A 173 12.19 -20.02 2.43
CA ALA A 173 12.28 -19.08 1.31
C ALA A 173 11.70 -17.71 1.67
N LEU A 174 10.51 -17.67 2.29
CA LEU A 174 9.89 -16.43 2.73
C LEU A 174 10.74 -15.69 3.78
N LEU A 175 11.30 -16.42 4.75
CA LEU A 175 12.21 -15.87 5.76
C LEU A 175 13.50 -15.33 5.14
N ALA A 176 14.06 -16.03 4.15
CA ALA A 176 15.26 -15.60 3.44
C ALA A 176 15.04 -14.28 2.67
N PHE A 177 13.97 -14.19 1.89
CA PHE A 177 13.61 -12.95 1.19
C PHE A 177 13.35 -11.80 2.16
N THR A 178 12.65 -12.07 3.26
CA THR A 178 12.39 -11.06 4.30
C THR A 178 13.67 -10.57 4.94
N ARG A 179 14.57 -11.50 5.31
CA ARG A 179 15.86 -11.16 5.93
C ARG A 179 16.72 -10.33 4.99
N ALA A 180 16.69 -10.61 3.69
CA ALA A 180 17.40 -9.83 2.68
C ALA A 180 16.91 -8.37 2.60
N ILE A 181 15.65 -8.10 2.95
CA ILE A 181 15.05 -6.76 2.97
C ILE A 181 15.36 -6.01 4.30
N ARG A 182 15.92 -6.68 5.33
CA ARG A 182 16.15 -6.11 6.66
C ARG A 182 17.01 -4.84 6.69
N HIS A 183 17.95 -4.71 5.75
CA HIS A 183 18.90 -3.59 5.70
C HIS A 183 18.34 -2.33 5.06
N VAL A 184 17.10 -2.36 4.58
CA VAL A 184 16.45 -1.19 4.00
C VAL A 184 15.88 -0.35 5.13
N GLU A 185 16.38 0.87 5.30
CA GLU A 185 15.80 1.86 6.22
C GLU A 185 14.44 2.32 5.70
N PHE A 186 13.38 1.62 6.09
CA PHE A 186 12.03 2.10 5.88
C PHE A 186 11.75 3.20 6.90
N ARG A 187 11.46 4.39 6.38
CA ARG A 187 11.24 5.60 7.18
C ARG A 187 9.90 5.62 7.94
N PHE A 188 9.04 4.65 7.70
CA PHE A 188 7.70 4.55 8.29
C PHE A 188 7.59 3.31 9.20
N ASP A 189 6.69 3.35 10.20
CA ASP A 189 6.35 2.22 11.10
C ASP A 189 5.95 0.91 10.36
N GLU A 190 5.79 0.98 9.04
CA GLU A 190 5.53 -0.11 8.12
C GLU A 190 6.52 -1.28 8.23
N LEU A 191 7.82 -1.02 8.46
CA LEU A 191 8.80 -2.12 8.62
C LEU A 191 8.57 -2.90 9.92
N ARG A 192 8.19 -2.20 10.99
CA ARG A 192 7.88 -2.83 12.27
C ARG A 192 6.64 -3.70 12.14
N ASP A 193 5.62 -3.22 11.45
CA ASP A 193 4.38 -3.97 11.21
C ASP A 193 4.59 -5.12 10.23
N LEU A 194 5.43 -4.95 9.20
CA LEU A 194 5.86 -6.01 8.30
C LEU A 194 6.59 -7.13 9.06
N TRP A 195 7.56 -6.79 9.92
CA TRP A 195 8.28 -7.77 10.73
C TRP A 195 7.40 -8.47 11.76
N LYS A 196 6.51 -7.75 12.43
CA LYS A 196 5.50 -8.35 13.33
C LYS A 196 4.62 -9.32 12.57
N GLY A 197 4.12 -8.92 11.40
CA GLY A 197 3.34 -9.78 10.53
C GLY A 197 4.10 -11.04 10.14
N ILE A 198 5.38 -10.92 9.78
CA ILE A 198 6.19 -12.05 9.37
C ILE A 198 6.49 -12.99 10.54
N LEU A 199 6.78 -12.46 11.73
CA LEU A 199 6.95 -13.25 12.94
C LEU A 199 5.68 -14.03 13.30
N VAL A 200 4.53 -13.37 13.29
CA VAL A 200 3.22 -14.00 13.54
C VAL A 200 2.90 -15.04 12.45
N SER A 201 3.24 -14.75 11.19
CA SER A 201 3.04 -15.68 10.08
C SER A 201 3.90 -16.94 10.21
N ALA A 202 5.19 -16.79 10.54
CA ALA A 202 6.13 -17.90 10.66
C ALA A 202 5.78 -18.79 11.87
N THR A 203 5.40 -18.18 12.99
CA THR A 203 4.94 -18.91 14.18
C THR A 203 3.62 -19.64 13.90
N SER A 204 2.66 -18.98 13.22
CA SER A 204 1.39 -19.61 12.84
C SER A 204 1.59 -20.77 11.87
N VAL A 205 2.48 -20.65 10.87
CA VAL A 205 2.78 -21.74 9.94
C VAL A 205 3.48 -22.90 10.66
N ALA A 206 4.42 -22.61 11.57
CA ALA A 206 5.08 -23.66 12.36
C ALA A 206 4.05 -24.44 13.19
N LEU A 207 3.17 -23.75 13.91
CA LEU A 207 2.09 -24.38 14.69
C LEU A 207 1.13 -25.19 13.79
N TRP A 208 0.81 -24.66 12.61
CA TRP A 208 -0.05 -25.36 11.65
C TRP A 208 0.59 -26.65 11.15
N VAL A 209 1.86 -26.61 10.72
CA VAL A 209 2.61 -27.79 10.26
C VAL A 209 2.78 -28.81 11.39
N THR A 210 3.12 -28.37 12.60
CA THR A 210 3.21 -29.29 13.75
C THR A 210 1.88 -29.95 14.05
N SER A 211 0.77 -29.19 13.99
CA SER A 211 -0.58 -29.73 14.21
C SER A 211 -1.02 -30.68 13.11
N PHE A 212 -0.67 -30.40 11.86
CA PHE A 212 -0.88 -31.29 10.71
C PHE A 212 -0.15 -32.62 10.91
N VAL A 213 1.14 -32.57 11.24
CA VAL A 213 1.95 -33.76 11.49
C VAL A 213 1.43 -34.55 12.70
N LEU A 214 1.03 -33.88 13.79
CA LEU A 214 0.43 -34.52 14.96
C LEU A 214 -0.89 -35.22 14.63
N ASN A 215 -1.74 -34.58 13.81
CA ASN A 215 -3.00 -35.17 13.37
C ASN A 215 -2.80 -36.41 12.50
N GLU A 216 -1.74 -36.46 11.69
CA GLU A 216 -1.42 -37.61 10.83
C GLU A 216 -0.76 -38.78 11.58
N ILE A 217 0.14 -38.50 12.52
CA ILE A 217 0.92 -39.56 13.18
C ILE A 217 0.14 -40.23 14.33
N HIS A 218 -0.64 -39.47 15.09
CA HIS A 218 -1.21 -39.95 16.35
C HIS A 218 -2.72 -40.21 16.25
N THR A 219 -3.08 -41.28 15.54
CA THR A 219 -4.48 -41.72 15.37
C THR A 219 -5.03 -42.49 16.59
N ASP A 220 -4.15 -43.02 17.45
CA ASP A 220 -4.53 -43.84 18.61
C ASP A 220 -4.97 -43.02 19.84
N THR A 221 -4.58 -41.75 19.92
CA THR A 221 -4.85 -40.89 21.07
C THR A 221 -5.97 -39.90 20.79
N SER A 222 -7.18 -40.24 21.22
CA SER A 222 -8.40 -39.47 20.97
C SER A 222 -8.33 -37.97 21.38
N TRP A 223 -7.73 -37.65 22.53
CA TRP A 223 -7.58 -36.25 22.98
C TRP A 223 -6.61 -35.45 22.11
N LEU A 224 -5.50 -36.08 21.70
CA LEU A 224 -4.50 -35.44 20.86
C LEU A 224 -5.06 -35.14 19.47
N GLN A 225 -5.84 -36.08 18.91
CA GLN A 225 -6.52 -35.92 17.63
C GLN A 225 -7.56 -34.79 17.66
N VAL A 226 -8.37 -34.68 18.72
CA VAL A 226 -9.33 -33.56 18.84
C VAL A 226 -8.59 -32.22 18.98
N THR A 227 -7.50 -32.20 19.76
CA THR A 227 -6.71 -30.98 20.00
C THR A 227 -5.98 -30.53 18.73
N SER A 228 -5.34 -31.46 18.00
CA SER A 228 -4.60 -31.13 16.78
C SER A 228 -5.52 -30.57 15.70
N ARG A 229 -6.72 -31.13 15.51
CA ARG A 229 -7.74 -30.62 14.58
C ARG A 229 -8.20 -29.21 14.93
N PHE A 230 -8.47 -28.97 16.21
CA PHE A 230 -8.83 -27.64 16.70
C PHE A 230 -7.73 -26.62 16.41
N VAL A 231 -6.49 -26.94 16.78
CA VAL A 231 -5.34 -26.05 16.58
C VAL A 231 -5.08 -25.81 15.09
N LEU A 232 -5.21 -26.84 14.24
CA LEU A 232 -4.97 -26.73 12.80
C LEU A 232 -5.94 -25.75 12.13
N LEU A 233 -7.25 -25.82 12.46
CA LEU A 233 -8.23 -24.91 11.86
C LEU A 233 -8.10 -23.47 12.43
N VAL A 234 -7.85 -23.32 13.73
CA VAL A 234 -7.66 -22.00 14.36
C VAL A 234 -6.40 -21.31 13.85
N THR A 235 -5.27 -22.03 13.79
CA THR A 235 -4.01 -21.49 13.24
C THR A 235 -4.13 -21.23 11.74
N GLY A 236 -4.89 -22.03 10.99
CA GLY A 236 -5.24 -21.73 9.60
C GLY A 236 -6.02 -20.42 9.45
N GLY A 237 -7.01 -20.17 10.32
CA GLY A 237 -7.77 -18.92 10.35
C GLY A 237 -6.91 -17.68 10.66
N ILE A 238 -6.04 -17.80 11.67
CA ILE A 238 -5.07 -16.74 12.03
C ILE A 238 -4.11 -16.48 10.87
N LEU A 239 -3.57 -17.54 10.28
CA LEU A 239 -2.66 -17.49 9.15
C LEU A 239 -3.29 -16.72 7.99
N VAL A 240 -4.52 -17.06 7.61
CA VAL A 240 -5.26 -16.37 6.55
C VAL A 240 -5.41 -14.87 6.81
N ILE A 241 -5.79 -14.45 8.02
CA ILE A 241 -5.92 -13.03 8.38
C ILE A 241 -4.57 -12.31 8.32
N VAL A 242 -3.54 -12.89 8.94
CA VAL A 242 -2.22 -12.29 9.08
C VAL A 242 -1.58 -12.13 7.70
N PHE A 243 -1.66 -13.17 6.87
CA PHE A 243 -1.19 -13.13 5.51
C PHE A 243 -1.93 -12.03 4.74
N PHE A 244 -3.26 -12.02 4.70
CA PHE A 244 -3.99 -10.97 3.97
C PHE A 244 -3.62 -9.56 4.44
N SER A 245 -3.48 -9.36 5.75
CA SER A 245 -3.10 -8.06 6.32
C SER A 245 -1.77 -7.59 5.75
N ILE A 246 -0.71 -8.44 5.81
CA ILE A 246 0.62 -8.16 5.25
C ILE A 246 0.56 -7.82 3.75
N SER A 247 -0.34 -8.44 2.98
CA SER A 247 -0.55 -8.14 1.55
C SER A 247 -1.00 -6.73 1.27
N SER A 248 -1.98 -6.29 2.06
CA SER A 248 -2.67 -5.03 1.84
C SER A 248 -1.75 -3.84 2.11
N HIS A 249 -0.64 -4.05 2.83
CA HIS A 249 0.27 -2.97 3.20
C HIS A 249 1.12 -2.40 2.04
N GLN A 250 1.15 -3.01 0.84
CA GLN A 250 2.15 -2.62 -0.18
C GLN A 250 1.68 -1.84 -1.42
N PRO A 251 0.43 -1.94 -1.88
CA PRO A 251 -0.10 -0.97 -2.83
C PRO A 251 -1.18 -0.08 -2.21
N LEU A 252 -1.99 -0.60 -1.28
CA LEU A 252 -3.13 0.10 -0.73
C LEU A 252 -2.75 1.08 0.37
N LEU A 253 -1.75 0.82 1.22
CA LEU A 253 -1.36 1.78 2.26
C LEU A 253 -0.47 2.90 1.76
N ALA A 254 0.25 2.72 0.65
CA ALA A 254 0.76 3.87 -0.08
C ALA A 254 -0.43 4.76 -0.47
N GLN A 255 -1.42 4.23 -1.20
CA GLN A 255 -2.59 5.01 -1.64
C GLN A 255 -3.49 5.55 -0.50
N ILE A 256 -3.71 4.79 0.57
CA ILE A 256 -4.58 5.13 1.71
C ILE A 256 -3.84 5.99 2.74
N SER A 257 -2.54 5.79 2.99
CA SER A 257 -1.78 6.71 3.84
C SER A 257 -1.57 8.06 3.14
N PHE A 258 -1.46 8.09 1.80
CA PHE A 258 -1.50 9.34 1.04
C PHE A 258 -2.83 10.09 1.17
N LYS A 259 -3.94 9.38 1.39
CA LYS A 259 -5.28 9.99 1.49
C LYS A 259 -5.71 10.31 2.93
N ASN A 260 -5.30 9.51 3.92
CA ASN A 260 -5.80 9.62 5.31
C ASN A 260 -4.79 10.19 6.33
N ARG A 261 -3.48 10.27 6.03
CA ARG A 261 -2.56 11.09 6.84
C ARG A 261 -2.45 12.44 6.17
N GLN A 262 -3.12 13.44 6.75
CA GLN A 262 -3.09 14.87 6.40
C GLN A 262 -2.84 15.08 4.91
N GLU A 263 -3.88 15.24 4.08
CA GLU A 263 -3.76 15.56 2.65
C GLU A 263 -2.53 16.42 2.38
N PHE A 264 -1.40 15.77 2.07
CA PHE A 264 -0.17 16.46 1.83
C PHE A 264 -0.34 16.93 0.39
N PRO A 265 -0.35 18.24 0.12
CA PRO A 265 -0.65 18.73 -1.22
C PRO A 265 0.32 18.18 -2.28
N ARG A 266 1.48 17.65 -1.86
CA ARG A 266 2.60 17.20 -2.71
C ARG A 266 3.32 15.98 -2.13
N MET A 267 3.74 15.06 -3.02
CA MET A 267 4.49 13.85 -2.67
C MET A 267 5.85 14.17 -2.03
N GLY A 268 6.50 15.25 -2.46
CA GLY A 268 7.78 15.71 -1.90
C GLY A 268 7.70 16.00 -0.40
N LEU A 269 6.61 16.63 0.05
CA LEU A 269 6.41 16.94 1.46
C LEU A 269 6.25 15.66 2.30
N ALA A 270 5.52 14.67 1.78
CA ALA A 270 5.29 13.38 2.44
C ALA A 270 6.58 12.54 2.57
N LEU A 271 7.52 12.70 1.62
CA LEU A 271 8.85 12.09 1.71
C LEU A 271 9.79 12.82 2.68
N GLY A 272 9.32 13.88 3.36
CA GLY A 272 10.14 14.74 4.21
C GLY A 272 11.19 15.48 3.41
N ILE A 273 10.92 15.77 2.13
CA ILE A 273 11.63 16.79 1.36
C ILE A 273 11.00 18.11 1.83
N HIS A 274 11.58 18.68 2.88
CA HIS A 274 11.29 20.07 3.17
C HIS A 274 11.77 20.89 1.98
N ASP A 275 10.95 21.85 1.52
CA ASP A 275 11.47 23.02 0.81
C ASP A 275 12.70 23.45 1.61
N SER A 276 13.91 23.26 1.06
CA SER A 276 15.16 23.35 1.80
C SER A 276 15.15 24.60 2.67
N GLY A 277 14.81 24.40 3.94
CA GLY A 277 14.75 25.40 5.01
C GLY A 277 16.17 25.70 5.45
N LEU A 278 16.99 26.13 4.51
CA LEU A 278 18.34 26.59 4.73
C LEU A 278 18.33 28.07 4.37
N LEU A 279 17.76 28.87 5.28
CA LEU A 279 17.95 30.33 5.37
C LEU A 279 18.25 31.00 4.03
N PHE A 280 17.39 30.78 3.03
CA PHE A 280 17.52 31.48 1.77
C PHE A 280 17.09 32.91 2.05
N ARG A 281 18.11 33.71 2.40
CA ARG A 281 18.25 35.11 2.06
C ARG A 281 17.11 35.55 1.15
N LYS A 282 16.07 36.12 1.77
CA LYS A 282 15.10 37.07 1.21
C LYS A 282 15.02 36.92 -0.32
N GLU A 283 14.16 36.02 -0.81
CA GLU A 283 13.84 35.87 -2.24
C GLU A 283 13.74 37.28 -2.83
N GLU A 284 14.77 37.69 -3.60
CA GLU A 284 14.80 39.03 -4.16
C GLU A 284 13.58 39.16 -5.06
N VAL A 285 12.69 40.09 -4.70
CA VAL A 285 11.49 40.42 -5.46
C VAL A 285 11.93 41.08 -6.77
N ARG A 286 12.42 40.26 -7.70
CA ARG A 286 12.78 40.69 -9.05
C ARG A 286 11.49 40.73 -9.87
N PRO A 287 11.20 41.84 -10.56
CA PRO A 287 10.07 41.90 -11.48
C PRO A 287 10.27 40.82 -12.54
N VAL A 288 9.22 40.01 -12.78
CA VAL A 288 9.24 39.00 -13.83
C VAL A 288 9.28 39.72 -15.18
N ASP A 289 10.36 39.50 -15.94
CA ASP A 289 10.46 39.97 -17.33
C ASP A 289 9.88 38.89 -18.26
N PRO A 290 8.82 39.19 -19.02
CA PRO A 290 8.23 38.25 -19.98
C PRO A 290 9.20 37.77 -21.08
N ASN A 291 10.33 38.45 -21.27
CA ASN A 291 11.36 38.06 -22.23
C ASN A 291 12.38 37.05 -21.68
N GLU A 292 12.32 36.74 -20.38
CA GLU A 292 13.16 35.70 -19.80
C GLU A 292 12.73 34.30 -20.26
N PRO A 293 13.69 33.35 -20.39
CA PRO A 293 13.36 31.97 -20.73
C PRO A 293 12.45 31.35 -19.66
N LEU A 294 11.43 30.62 -20.11
CA LEU A 294 10.41 30.00 -19.26
C LEU A 294 11.01 29.16 -18.13
N ASP A 295 12.11 28.44 -18.40
CA ASP A 295 12.82 27.63 -17.40
C ASP A 295 13.27 28.45 -16.19
N LYS A 296 13.69 29.71 -16.42
CA LYS A 296 14.10 30.63 -15.37
C LYS A 296 12.91 31.20 -14.61
N LEU A 297 11.81 31.47 -15.33
CA LEU A 297 10.57 31.99 -14.74
C LEU A 297 9.90 30.97 -13.82
N LEU A 298 9.90 29.68 -14.21
CA LEU A 298 9.32 28.59 -13.42
C LEU A 298 10.08 28.30 -12.11
N LEU A 299 11.32 28.76 -11.96
CA LEU A 299 12.04 28.72 -10.68
C LEU A 299 11.43 29.67 -9.65
N ASN A 300 10.80 30.76 -10.07
CA ASN A 300 10.12 31.68 -9.17
C ASN A 300 8.83 31.03 -8.66
N LYS A 301 8.80 30.71 -7.35
CA LYS A 301 7.68 30.00 -6.72
C LYS A 301 6.35 30.74 -6.84
N ARG A 302 6.35 32.08 -6.79
CA ARG A 302 5.12 32.87 -6.90
C ARG A 302 4.59 32.89 -8.34
N PHE A 303 5.48 33.08 -9.31
CA PHE A 303 5.11 33.01 -10.73
C PHE A 303 4.55 31.63 -11.07
N ARG A 304 5.24 30.56 -10.66
CA ARG A 304 4.79 29.18 -10.87
C ARG A 304 3.42 28.92 -10.26
N LYS A 305 3.16 29.41 -9.05
CA LYS A 305 1.85 29.27 -8.39
C LYS A 305 0.73 29.97 -9.18
N SER A 306 0.96 31.22 -9.58
CA SER A 306 -0.02 31.98 -10.37
C SER A 306 -0.29 31.33 -11.74
N LEU A 307 0.76 30.86 -12.42
CA LEU A 307 0.63 30.13 -13.68
C LEU A 307 -0.12 28.80 -13.52
N MET A 308 0.09 28.11 -12.39
CA MET A 308 -0.60 26.86 -12.08
C MET A 308 -2.10 27.09 -11.79
N GLU A 309 -2.45 28.14 -11.03
CA GLU A 309 -3.85 28.52 -10.81
C GLU A 309 -4.56 28.86 -12.14
N PHE A 310 -3.87 29.55 -13.05
CA PHE A 310 -4.37 29.79 -14.40
C PHE A 310 -4.55 28.49 -15.19
N ALA A 311 -3.55 27.61 -15.20
CA ALA A 311 -3.61 26.35 -15.96
C ALA A 311 -4.71 25.42 -15.43
N ASP A 312 -4.90 25.35 -14.11
CA ASP A 312 -6.00 24.63 -13.47
C ASP A 312 -7.37 25.20 -13.91
N SER A 313 -7.49 26.53 -13.98
CA SER A 313 -8.72 27.18 -14.49
C SER A 313 -9.03 26.87 -15.95
N CYS A 314 -8.00 26.55 -16.73
CA CYS A 314 -8.08 26.15 -18.14
C CYS A 314 -8.20 24.63 -18.34
N TYR A 315 -8.30 23.84 -17.26
CA TYR A 315 -8.27 22.37 -17.30
C TYR A 315 -7.02 21.80 -18.01
N ALA A 316 -5.88 22.49 -17.90
CA ALA A 316 -4.59 22.14 -18.49
C ALA A 316 -3.45 22.12 -17.44
N GLY A 317 -3.83 22.00 -16.16
CA GLY A 317 -2.93 22.02 -15.01
C GLY A 317 -1.98 20.83 -14.93
N GLU A 318 -2.31 19.71 -15.58
CA GLU A 318 -1.53 18.46 -15.53
C GLU A 318 -0.07 18.66 -15.93
N THR A 319 0.18 19.57 -16.89
CA THR A 319 1.53 19.89 -17.38
C THR A 319 2.38 20.59 -16.32
N LEU A 320 1.80 21.54 -15.56
CA LEU A 320 2.51 22.26 -14.50
C LEU A 320 2.67 21.42 -13.23
N HIS A 321 1.65 20.62 -12.86
CA HIS A 321 1.74 19.68 -11.75
C HIS A 321 2.82 18.62 -12.01
N PHE A 322 2.92 18.12 -13.25
CA PHE A 322 3.99 17.21 -13.65
C PHE A 322 5.38 17.88 -13.57
N TYR A 323 5.52 19.10 -14.08
CA TYR A 323 6.78 19.85 -14.01
C TYR A 323 7.26 20.01 -12.56
N GLU A 324 6.36 20.38 -11.64
CA GLU A 324 6.72 20.60 -10.24
C GLU A 324 7.15 19.29 -9.55
N GLU A 325 6.42 18.18 -9.73
CA GLU A 325 6.80 16.90 -9.13
C GLU A 325 8.11 16.34 -9.71
N VAL A 326 8.36 16.51 -11.02
CA VAL A 326 9.65 16.13 -11.64
C VAL A 326 10.79 17.01 -11.14
N TYR A 327 10.53 18.30 -10.91
CA TYR A 327 11.51 19.21 -10.32
C TYR A 327 11.86 18.80 -8.87
N GLU A 328 10.86 18.44 -8.06
CA GLU A 328 11.09 17.91 -6.70
C GLU A 328 11.83 16.57 -6.72
N HIS A 329 11.53 15.67 -7.67
CA HIS A 329 12.29 14.44 -7.87
C HIS A 329 13.78 14.72 -8.12
N GLY A 330 14.08 15.74 -8.94
CA GLY A 330 15.45 16.18 -9.24
C GLY A 330 16.22 16.70 -8.02
N LYS A 331 15.54 17.22 -7.00
CA LYS A 331 16.18 17.70 -5.75
C LYS A 331 16.64 16.57 -4.83
N ILE A 332 16.15 15.34 -5.03
CA ILE A 332 16.49 14.20 -4.17
C ILE A 332 17.95 13.80 -4.46
N PRO A 333 18.85 13.75 -3.44
CA PRO A 333 20.24 13.34 -3.64
C PRO A 333 20.38 11.96 -4.28
N GLU A 334 21.42 11.75 -5.09
CA GLU A 334 21.69 10.45 -5.75
C GLU A 334 21.89 9.29 -4.77
N GLY A 335 22.41 9.58 -3.57
CA GLY A 335 22.55 8.60 -2.50
C GLY A 335 21.21 8.09 -1.94
N ASP A 336 20.13 8.86 -2.07
CA ASP A 336 18.80 8.54 -1.54
C ASP A 336 17.91 7.87 -2.60
N SER A 337 18.37 6.71 -3.05
CA SER A 337 17.68 5.90 -4.07
C SER A 337 16.26 5.50 -3.70
N ILE A 338 15.93 5.35 -2.41
CA ILE A 338 14.61 4.90 -1.97
C ILE A 338 13.59 6.00 -2.24
N ARG A 339 13.88 7.25 -1.83
CA ARG A 339 12.96 8.38 -2.08
C ARG A 339 12.81 8.69 -3.56
N ARG A 340 13.88 8.52 -4.35
CA ARG A 340 13.79 8.62 -5.82
C ARG A 340 12.83 7.59 -6.42
N ILE A 341 12.95 6.32 -6.06
CA ILE A 341 12.07 5.26 -6.59
C ILE A 341 10.60 5.54 -6.24
N TYR A 342 10.31 5.94 -5.00
CA TYR A 342 8.93 6.26 -4.60
C TYR A 342 8.37 7.44 -5.37
N MET A 343 9.14 8.52 -5.50
CA MET A 343 8.74 9.71 -6.24
C MET A 343 8.58 9.41 -7.74
N ALA A 344 9.52 8.69 -8.34
CA ALA A 344 9.44 8.29 -9.74
C ALA A 344 8.20 7.44 -10.03
N ARG A 345 7.89 6.47 -9.15
CA ARG A 345 6.69 5.65 -9.28
C ARG A 345 5.41 6.45 -9.13
N HIS A 346 5.36 7.39 -8.17
CA HIS A 346 4.24 8.31 -8.01
C HIS A 346 4.00 9.12 -9.29
N ILE A 347 5.07 9.71 -9.85
CA ILE A 347 5.00 10.49 -11.09
C ILE A 347 4.50 9.61 -12.25
N MET A 348 5.02 8.39 -12.39
CA MET A 348 4.60 7.47 -13.45
C MET A 348 3.10 7.11 -13.34
N GLU A 349 2.63 6.75 -12.15
CA GLU A 349 1.24 6.34 -11.92
C GLU A 349 0.25 7.50 -12.07
N LYS A 350 0.65 8.72 -11.68
CA LYS A 350 -0.22 9.91 -11.69
C LYS A 350 -0.28 10.62 -13.04
N PHE A 351 0.84 10.62 -13.79
CA PHE A 351 0.97 11.43 -15.01
C PHE A 351 1.29 10.66 -16.30
N ILE A 352 1.92 9.48 -16.24
CA ILE A 352 2.45 8.80 -17.45
C ILE A 352 1.56 7.64 -17.92
N VAL A 353 0.97 6.88 -17.00
CA VAL A 353 0.11 5.73 -17.34
C VAL A 353 -1.15 6.21 -18.06
N ALA A 354 -1.55 5.50 -19.13
CA ALA A 354 -2.76 5.83 -19.87
C ALA A 354 -4.02 5.66 -18.98
N GLY A 355 -4.88 6.67 -18.95
CA GLY A 355 -6.06 6.74 -18.09
C GLY A 355 -5.75 7.17 -16.65
N ALA A 356 -4.58 7.75 -16.38
CA ALA A 356 -4.26 8.35 -15.09
C ALA A 356 -5.05 9.66 -14.86
N GLU A 357 -5.22 10.03 -13.59
CA GLU A 357 -6.02 11.21 -13.19
C GLU A 357 -5.53 12.53 -13.79
N MET A 358 -4.20 12.70 -13.90
CA MET A 358 -3.57 13.86 -14.52
C MET A 358 -2.62 13.41 -15.64
N GLU A 359 -3.11 12.57 -16.55
CA GLU A 359 -2.32 12.09 -17.67
C GLU A 359 -1.76 13.25 -18.52
N VAL A 360 -0.43 13.34 -18.64
CA VAL A 360 0.22 14.34 -19.49
C VAL A 360 0.28 13.89 -20.94
N ASN A 361 0.09 14.85 -21.86
CA ASN A 361 0.16 14.62 -23.29
C ASN A 361 1.61 14.51 -23.78
N VAL A 362 2.25 13.37 -23.52
CA VAL A 362 3.59 13.04 -24.04
C VAL A 362 3.52 12.00 -25.16
N SER A 363 4.52 12.02 -26.03
CA SER A 363 4.65 11.11 -27.16
C SER A 363 4.67 9.65 -26.69
N HIS A 364 4.11 8.77 -27.52
CA HIS A 364 4.08 7.33 -27.23
C HIS A 364 5.50 6.75 -27.02
N LYS A 365 6.49 7.26 -27.77
CA LYS A 365 7.89 6.85 -27.65
C LYS A 365 8.43 7.15 -26.24
N THR A 366 8.32 8.40 -25.81
CA THR A 366 8.80 8.86 -24.49
C THR A 366 8.09 8.13 -23.35
N ARG A 367 6.77 7.92 -23.48
CA ARG A 367 5.99 7.13 -22.52
C ARG A 367 6.51 5.70 -22.41
N GLN A 368 6.76 5.04 -23.53
CA GLN A 368 7.25 3.65 -23.53
C GLN A 368 8.68 3.55 -22.97
N GLU A 369 9.56 4.52 -23.26
CA GLU A 369 10.90 4.59 -22.69
C GLU A 369 10.86 4.63 -21.16
N ILE A 370 10.00 5.49 -20.59
CA ILE A 370 9.82 5.60 -19.14
C ILE A 370 9.25 4.30 -18.55
N LEU A 371 8.21 3.73 -19.17
CA LEU A 371 7.54 2.52 -18.67
C LEU A 371 8.37 1.23 -18.79
N THR A 372 9.31 1.18 -19.73
CA THR A 372 10.19 0.01 -19.95
C THR A 372 11.54 0.11 -19.27
N THR A 373 11.86 1.27 -18.69
CA THR A 373 13.13 1.50 -17.99
C THR A 373 13.24 0.59 -16.76
N GLN A 374 14.39 -0.09 -16.63
CA GLN A 374 14.66 -0.97 -15.49
C GLN A 374 15.18 -0.23 -14.26
N ASP A 375 15.75 0.96 -14.44
CA ASP A 375 16.39 1.78 -13.42
C ASP A 375 15.57 3.06 -13.15
N LEU A 376 14.76 3.02 -12.09
CA LEU A 376 13.96 4.16 -11.64
C LEU A 376 14.77 5.22 -10.88
N THR A 377 16.06 4.97 -10.63
CA THR A 377 16.94 5.91 -9.90
C THR A 377 17.69 6.87 -10.82
N HIS A 378 17.60 6.65 -12.13
CA HIS A 378 18.32 7.42 -13.14
C HIS A 378 17.92 8.90 -13.14
N LEU A 379 18.92 9.80 -13.15
CA LEU A 379 18.72 11.26 -13.10
C LEU A 379 17.86 11.78 -14.24
N ASP A 380 18.10 11.25 -15.44
CA ASP A 380 17.44 11.70 -16.67
C ASP A 380 16.15 10.93 -16.98
N LEU A 381 15.60 10.16 -16.02
CA LEU A 381 14.42 9.31 -16.25
C LEU A 381 13.24 10.07 -16.90
N PHE A 382 12.97 11.29 -16.46
CA PHE A 382 11.86 12.11 -16.96
C PHE A 382 12.30 13.22 -17.94
N LYS A 383 13.57 13.29 -18.32
CA LYS A 383 14.11 14.43 -19.09
C LYS A 383 13.43 14.64 -20.44
N ASN A 384 13.21 13.56 -21.19
CA ASN A 384 12.52 13.63 -22.49
C ASN A 384 11.07 14.09 -22.32
N ALA A 385 10.36 13.55 -21.33
CA ALA A 385 8.99 13.95 -21.02
C ALA A 385 8.91 15.41 -20.57
N LEU A 386 9.85 15.86 -19.73
CA LEU A 386 9.93 17.23 -19.25
C LEU A 386 10.14 18.20 -20.42
N ASN A 387 10.99 17.86 -21.39
CA ASN A 387 11.23 18.68 -22.57
C ASN A 387 9.97 18.80 -23.44
N GLU A 388 9.22 17.71 -23.65
CA GLU A 388 7.96 17.74 -24.40
C GLU A 388 6.89 18.58 -23.66
N VAL A 389 6.74 18.38 -22.35
CA VAL A 389 5.82 19.16 -21.52
C VAL A 389 6.19 20.63 -21.50
N MET A 390 7.48 20.97 -21.47
CA MET A 390 7.93 22.36 -21.52
C MET A 390 7.54 23.05 -22.82
N GLN A 391 7.62 22.33 -23.95
CA GLN A 391 7.14 22.84 -25.24
C GLN A 391 5.63 23.08 -25.21
N LEU A 392 4.86 22.16 -24.61
CA LEU A 392 3.40 22.33 -24.46
C LEU A 392 3.05 23.54 -23.61
N ILE A 393 3.71 23.74 -22.47
CA ILE A 393 3.49 24.92 -21.61
C ILE A 393 3.79 26.20 -22.40
N LYS A 394 4.91 26.23 -23.12
CA LYS A 394 5.31 27.40 -23.91
C LYS A 394 4.34 27.72 -25.05
N MET A 395 3.86 26.71 -25.77
CA MET A 395 2.99 26.89 -26.92
C MET A 395 1.53 27.19 -26.53
N ASN A 396 1.02 26.52 -25.49
CA ASN A 396 -0.41 26.48 -25.19
C ASN A 396 -0.82 27.34 -23.99
N LEU A 397 0.06 27.52 -22.98
CA LEU A 397 -0.32 28.18 -21.73
C LEU A 397 0.30 29.56 -21.58
N VAL A 398 1.58 29.69 -21.87
CA VAL A 398 2.35 30.91 -21.55
C VAL A 398 1.83 32.12 -22.30
N ARG A 399 1.52 31.97 -23.60
CA ARG A 399 0.99 33.07 -24.41
C ARG A 399 -0.30 33.64 -23.81
N ASP A 400 -1.21 32.75 -23.44
CA ASP A 400 -2.55 33.12 -22.99
C ASP A 400 -2.51 33.62 -21.53
N TYR A 401 -1.56 33.11 -20.73
CA TYR A 401 -1.29 33.58 -19.38
C TYR A 401 -0.87 35.05 -19.33
N TRP A 402 -0.01 35.51 -20.25
CA TRP A 402 0.44 36.92 -20.26
C TRP A 402 -0.70 37.92 -20.43
N SER A 403 -1.77 37.53 -21.13
CA SER A 403 -2.99 38.33 -21.30
C SER A 403 -4.06 38.07 -20.24
N SER A 404 -3.83 37.12 -19.33
CA SER A 404 -4.83 36.70 -18.35
C SER A 404 -4.97 37.67 -17.17
N THR A 405 -6.15 37.66 -16.55
CA THR A 405 -6.40 38.37 -15.27
C THR A 405 -5.51 37.84 -14.14
N PHE A 406 -5.06 36.59 -14.20
CA PHE A 406 -4.13 36.01 -13.24
C PHE A 406 -2.76 36.68 -13.28
N PHE A 407 -2.24 36.95 -14.48
CA PHE A 407 -0.96 37.65 -14.60
C PHE A 407 -1.05 39.11 -14.15
N ILE A 408 -2.16 39.79 -14.44
CA ILE A 408 -2.41 41.16 -13.97
C ILE A 408 -2.41 41.19 -12.44
N LYS A 409 -3.17 40.28 -11.81
CA LYS A 409 -3.24 40.14 -10.35
C LYS A 409 -1.87 39.84 -9.75
N PHE A 410 -1.12 38.91 -10.33
CA PHE A 410 0.24 38.60 -9.90
C PHE A 410 1.17 39.83 -9.96
N LYS A 411 1.07 40.64 -11.03
CA LYS A 411 1.86 41.87 -11.18
C LYS A 411 1.49 42.92 -10.12
N GLU A 412 0.21 43.08 -9.82
CA GLU A 412 -0.30 43.97 -8.77
C GLU A 412 0.20 43.55 -7.39
N GLU A 413 0.13 42.26 -7.06
CA GLU A 413 0.63 41.71 -5.79
C GLU A 413 2.15 41.95 -5.63
N VAL A 414 2.92 41.75 -6.71
CA VAL A 414 4.38 42.01 -6.70
C VAL A 414 4.68 43.51 -6.58
N ALA A 415 3.82 44.39 -7.09
CA ALA A 415 3.96 45.84 -6.96
C ALA A 415 3.61 46.33 -5.54
N MET A 416 2.51 45.85 -4.95
CA MET A 416 2.11 46.19 -3.58
C MET A 416 3.16 45.76 -2.55
N ASP A 417 3.79 44.59 -2.74
CA ASP A 417 4.88 44.12 -1.89
C ASP A 417 6.12 45.03 -1.95
N LYS A 418 6.37 45.72 -3.07
CA LYS A 418 7.45 46.72 -3.15
C LYS A 418 7.08 48.03 -2.43
N GLU A 419 5.82 48.44 -2.52
CA GLU A 419 5.33 49.66 -1.87
C GLU A 419 5.22 49.51 -0.35
N GLY A 420 4.86 48.32 0.15
CA GLY A 420 4.81 48.01 1.58
C GLY A 420 6.17 48.10 2.30
N TRP A 421 7.28 47.99 1.57
CA TRP A 421 8.64 48.20 2.10
C TRP A 421 9.13 49.65 1.96
N SER A 422 8.39 50.50 1.24
CA SER A 422 8.73 51.90 0.98
C SER A 422 8.10 52.87 2.00
N LEU A 423 7.20 52.37 2.86
CA LEU A 423 6.56 53.14 3.93
C LEU A 423 7.18 52.78 5.28
N SER A 424 8.07 53.63 5.76
CA SER A 424 8.36 53.74 7.20
C SER A 424 7.03 53.85 7.97
N PRO A 425 6.85 53.20 9.12
CA PRO A 425 5.56 53.24 9.83
C PRO A 425 5.24 54.69 10.22
N PRO A 426 4.03 55.20 9.98
CA PRO A 426 3.68 56.52 10.47
C PRO A 426 3.62 56.43 12.00
N ARG A 427 4.50 57.19 12.66
CA ARG A 427 4.32 57.55 14.07
C ARG A 427 2.95 58.21 14.18
N MET A 428 1.97 57.52 14.76
CA MET A 428 0.71 58.13 15.16
C MET A 428 0.99 59.15 16.28
N SER A 429 1.11 60.42 15.92
CA SER A 429 0.93 61.53 16.84
C SER A 429 -0.57 61.73 17.04
N LEU A 430 -1.07 61.31 18.21
CA LEU A 430 -2.41 61.60 18.69
C LEU A 430 -2.48 63.11 19.00
N VAL A 431 -3.05 63.90 18.08
CA VAL A 431 -3.48 65.27 18.37
C VAL A 431 -5.00 65.23 18.51
N GLN A 432 -5.41 65.31 19.77
CA GLN A 432 -6.78 65.36 20.25
C GLN A 432 -7.26 66.81 20.15
N GLY A 433 -8.30 67.05 19.34
CA GLY A 433 -9.03 68.31 19.30
C GLY A 433 -10.45 68.08 19.82
N SER A 434 -10.70 68.55 21.03
CA SER A 434 -12.01 68.77 21.64
C SER A 434 -12.79 69.81 20.80
N ASP A 435 -14.11 69.80 20.71
CA ASP A 435 -15.06 70.15 21.77
C ASP A 435 -16.47 69.65 21.38
N ASP A 436 -17.20 69.04 22.32
CA ASP A 436 -18.67 69.10 22.34
C ASP A 436 -19.15 69.15 23.81
N PRO A 437 -19.95 70.16 24.24
CA PRO A 437 -19.96 70.61 25.63
C PRO A 437 -21.26 70.29 26.38
N PHE A 438 -21.67 69.02 26.50
CA PHE A 438 -22.78 68.64 27.38
C PHE A 438 -22.56 67.27 28.06
N TYR A 439 -21.96 67.30 29.25
CA TYR A 439 -22.03 66.23 30.24
C TYR A 439 -22.91 66.68 31.41
N GLN A 440 -24.03 65.99 31.66
CA GLN A 440 -24.49 65.63 33.01
C GLN A 440 -25.62 64.57 32.89
N GLU A 441 -25.35 63.29 33.18
CA GLU A 441 -25.43 62.62 34.49
C GLU A 441 -26.85 62.13 34.84
N HIS A 442 -27.02 60.80 34.91
CA HIS A 442 -27.81 60.18 35.98
C HIS A 442 -27.25 58.80 36.33
N MET A 443 -26.84 58.73 37.59
CA MET A 443 -26.24 57.62 38.32
C MET A 443 -27.30 56.65 38.89
N SER A 444 -26.77 55.48 39.29
CA SER A 444 -27.26 54.53 40.32
C SER A 444 -28.25 53.46 39.86
N LYS A 445 -28.20 52.19 40.29
CA LYS A 445 -27.44 51.33 41.24
C LYS A 445 -28.10 49.92 41.03
N SER A 446 -27.60 48.73 41.37
CA SER A 446 -26.37 48.18 41.95
C SER A 446 -26.53 46.64 42.00
N SER A 447 -25.39 45.93 42.13
CA SER A 447 -25.17 44.73 42.99
C SER A 447 -25.92 43.41 42.73
N THR A 448 -25.44 42.17 42.97
CA THR A 448 -24.19 41.50 43.43
C THR A 448 -24.55 39.99 43.48
N SER A 449 -23.72 39.00 43.11
CA SER A 449 -22.91 38.16 44.02
C SER A 449 -22.35 36.92 43.28
N ARG A 450 -21.27 36.19 43.62
CA ARG A 450 -20.01 36.32 44.40
C ARG A 450 -19.35 34.90 44.42
N TYR A 451 -18.01 34.83 44.25
CA TYR A 451 -17.00 33.95 44.92
C TYR A 451 -17.05 32.41 44.65
N SER A 452 -15.94 31.63 44.56
CA SER A 452 -14.51 31.82 44.89
C SER A 452 -13.67 30.57 44.53
N SER A 453 -12.41 30.76 44.07
CA SER A 453 -11.25 29.87 44.35
C SER A 453 -10.65 30.25 45.74
N PRO A 454 -9.70 29.56 46.41
CA PRO A 454 -8.57 28.76 45.86
C PRO A 454 -8.05 27.55 46.69
N SER A 455 -7.18 26.75 46.08
CA SER A 455 -5.92 26.22 46.65
C SER A 455 -5.12 25.51 45.57
#